data_AF-A0A0F8ZDC3-F1
#
_entry.id   AF-A0A0F8ZDC3-F1
#
_cell.length_a   1.000
_cell.length_b   1.000
_cell.length_c   1.000
_cell.angle_alpha   90.00
_cell.angle_beta   90.00
_cell.angle_gamma   90.00
#
_symmetry.space_group_name_H-M   'P 1'
#
loop_
_entity.id
_entity.type
_entity.pdbx_description
1 polymer ?
#
loop_
_entity_poly.entity_id
_entity_poly.type
_entity_poly.pdbx_seq_one_letter_code
_entity_poly.pdbx_strand_id
1 'polypeptide(L)' 'MGTLNLTSLISQIKLHHANRSDLTDQIVVDKLNLVQERLARIWEWEELDSGEEVTIPITATAKDDKTIT' A
#
# COMPACT_ATOMS: atom_id res chain seq x y z
N MET A 1 -25.34 0.41 3.64
CA MET A 1 -24.12 -0.04 2.96
C MET A 1 -23.78 -1.43 3.50
N GLY A 2 -23.78 -2.46 2.66
CA GLY A 2 -23.43 -3.81 3.09
C GLY A 2 -21.91 -3.95 3.21
N THR A 3 -21.43 -4.43 4.35
CA THR A 3 -20.00 -4.72 4.54
C THR A 3 -19.63 -5.89 3.64
N LEU A 4 -18.79 -5.66 2.63
CA LEU A 4 -18.27 -6.74 1.80
C LEU A 4 -17.33 -7.59 2.66
N ASN A 5 -17.76 -8.81 3.01
CA ASN A 5 -16.90 -9.77 3.69
C ASN A 5 -15.98 -10.47 2.68
N LEU A 6 -14.80 -10.92 3.14
CA LEU A 6 -13.79 -11.57 2.29
C LEU A 6 -14.38 -12.74 1.49
N THR A 7 -15.25 -13.53 2.10
CA THR A 7 -15.92 -14.67 1.47
C THR A 7 -16.79 -14.27 0.27
N SER A 8 -17.52 -13.16 0.38
CA SER A 8 -18.34 -12.61 -0.72
C SER A 8 -17.45 -12.12 -1.86
N LEU A 9 -16.32 -11.49 -1.53
CA LEU A 9 -15.33 -11.01 -2.48
C LEU A 9 -14.71 -12.17 -3.27
N ILE A 10 -14.29 -13.23 -2.59
CA ILE A 10 -13.76 -14.44 -3.22
C ILE A 10 -14.81 -15.07 -4.14
N SER A 11 -16.06 -15.16 -3.67
CA SER A 11 -17.18 -15.72 -4.45
C SER A 11 -17.43 -14.94 -5.74
N GLN A 12 -17.42 -13.61 -5.68
CA GLN A 12 -17.61 -12.75 -6.85
C GLN A 12 -16.44 -12.87 -7.84
N ILE A 13 -15.19 -12.91 -7.35
CA ILE A 13 -14.01 -13.07 -8.21
C ILE A 13 -14.03 -14.42 -8.92
N LYS A 14 -14.36 -15.49 -8.20
CA LYS A 14 -14.50 -16.83 -8.81
C LYS A 14 -15.61 -16.85 -9.84
N LEU A 15 -16.76 -16.26 -9.55
CA LEU A 15 -17.87 -16.16 -10.50
C LEU A 15 -17.47 -15.40 -11.76
N HIS A 16 -16.77 -14.27 -11.61
CA HIS A 16 -16.23 -13.48 -12.73
C HIS A 16 -15.27 -14.29 -13.61
N HIS A 17 -14.47 -15.17 -13.00
CA HIS A 17 -13.57 -16.09 -13.71
C HIS A 17 -14.21 -17.45 -14.04
N ALA A 18 -15.53 -17.51 -14.14
CA ALA A 18 -16.30 -18.71 -14.51
C ALA A 18 -15.97 -19.95 -13.67
N ASN A 19 -15.67 -19.76 -12.37
CA ASN A 19 -15.32 -20.81 -11.42
C ASN A 19 -14.19 -21.73 -11.89
N ARG A 20 -13.19 -21.14 -12.57
CA ARG A 20 -11.95 -21.83 -12.94
C ARG A 20 -11.40 -22.67 -11.78
N SER A 21 -11.21 -23.95 -12.02
CA SER A 21 -10.82 -24.94 -11.00
C SER A 21 -9.41 -24.72 -10.44
N ASP A 22 -8.54 -24.06 -11.21
CA ASP A 22 -7.20 -23.67 -10.81
C ASP A 22 -7.17 -22.40 -9.92
N LEU A 23 -8.29 -21.66 -9.86
CA LEU A 23 -8.41 -20.46 -9.04
C LEU A 23 -8.86 -20.83 -7.61
N THR A 24 -7.91 -21.25 -6.79
CA THR A 24 -8.16 -21.56 -5.37
C THR A 24 -8.43 -20.30 -4.54
N ASP A 25 -9.06 -20.44 -3.37
CA ASP A 25 -9.31 -19.31 -2.46
C ASP A 25 -8.01 -18.61 -2.07
N GLN A 26 -6.95 -19.38 -1.81
CA GLN A 26 -5.64 -18.84 -1.45
C GLN A 26 -5.07 -17.95 -2.56
N ILE A 27 -5.16 -18.40 -3.82
CA ILE A 27 -4.69 -17.60 -4.96
C ILE A 27 -5.45 -16.28 -5.05
N VAL A 28 -6.76 -16.29 -4.80
CA VAL A 28 -7.58 -15.06 -4.80
C VAL A 28 -7.15 -14.12 -3.67
N VAL A 29 -6.93 -14.65 -2.47
CA VAL A 29 -6.47 -13.87 -1.31
C VAL A 29 -5.10 -13.25 -1.57
N ASP A 30 -4.14 -14.02 -2.09
CA ASP A 30 -2.79 -13.53 -2.37
C ASP A 30 -2.82 -12.38 -3.38
N LYS A 31 -3.66 -12.48 -4.41
CA LYS A 31 -3.83 -11.41 -5.40
C LYS A 31 -4.54 -10.19 -4.83
N LEU A 32 -5.53 -10.38 -3.96
CA LEU A 32 -6.20 -9.28 -3.28
C LEU A 32 -5.24 -8.50 -2.38
N ASN A 33 -4.40 -9.19 -1.61
CA ASN A 33 -3.37 -8.56 -0.78
C ASN A 33 -2.38 -7.77 -1.63
N LEU A 34 -1.91 -8.35 -2.74
CA LEU A 34 -1.02 -7.65 -3.68
C LEU A 34 -1.66 -6.37 -4.26
N VAL A 35 -2.94 -6.42 -4.60
CA VAL A 35 -3.68 -5.25 -5.10
C VAL A 35 -3.81 -4.19 -3.99
N GLN A 36 -4.12 -4.60 -2.76
CA GLN A 36 -4.18 -3.69 -1.62
C GLN A 36 -2.84 -3.01 -1.35
N GLU A 37 -1.73 -3.75 -1.36
CA GLU A 37 -0.38 -3.19 -1.21
C GLU A 37 -0.04 -2.19 -2.32
N ARG A 38 -0.42 -2.48 -3.57
CA ARG A 38 -0.20 -1.57 -4.69
C ARG A 38 -1.04 -0.31 -4.59
N LEU A 39 -2.31 -0.42 -4.19
CA LEU A 39 -3.18 0.72 -3.97
C LEU A 39 -2.68 1.60 -2.82
N ALA A 40 -2.26 0.98 -1.70
CA ALA A 40 -1.67 1.69 -0.57
C ALA A 40 -0.41 2.44 -1.00
N ARG A 41 0.45 1.81 -1.80
CA ARG A 41 1.64 2.46 -2.34
C ARG A 41 1.29 3.64 -3.25
N ILE A 42 0.35 3.47 -4.19
CA ILE A 42 -0.07 4.57 -5.07
C ILE A 42 -0.59 5.75 -4.25
N TRP A 43 -1.40 5.49 -3.23
CA TRP A 43 -1.91 6.53 -2.35
C TRP A 43 -0.78 7.23 -1.56
N GLU A 44 0.19 6.49 -1.03
CA GLU A 44 1.38 7.06 -0.38
C GLU A 44 2.17 7.96 -1.35
N TRP A 45 2.30 7.57 -2.62
CA TRP A 45 2.90 8.43 -3.64
C TRP A 45 2.06 9.68 -3.93
N GLU A 46 0.74 9.58 -4.00
CA GLU A 46 -0.15 10.75 -4.17
C GLU A 46 -0.08 11.71 -2.96
N GLU A 47 0.08 11.19 -1.74
CA GLU A 47 0.31 12.02 -0.55
C GLU A 47 1.67 12.72 -0.60
N LEU A 48 2.73 12.04 -1.04
CA LEU A 48 4.06 12.64 -1.20
C LEU A 48 4.11 13.67 -2.34
N ASP A 49 3.32 13.49 -3.40
CA ASP A 49 3.21 14.41 -4.54
C ASP A 49 2.26 15.58 -4.26
N SER A 50 1.57 15.61 -3.10
CA SER A 50 0.62 16.66 -2.72
C SER A 50 1.25 18.04 -2.43
N GLY A 51 2.54 18.22 -2.72
CA GLY A 51 3.15 19.54 -2.93
C GLY A 51 3.33 20.40 -1.68
N GLU A 52 3.17 19.84 -0.48
CA GLU A 52 3.53 20.55 0.74
C GLU A 52 5.06 20.58 0.87
N GLU A 53 5.69 21.68 0.42
CA GLU A 53 7.10 21.97 0.69
C GLU A 53 7.32 22.11 2.20
N VAL A 54 7.53 20.97 2.87
CA VAL A 54 7.95 20.97 4.26
C VAL A 54 9.41 21.41 4.28
N THR A 55 9.64 22.66 4.67
CA THR A 55 10.99 23.15 4.94
C THR A 55 11.53 22.38 6.15
N ILE A 56 12.47 21.46 5.92
CA ILE A 56 13.18 20.77 7.01
C ILE A 56 14.28 21.72 7.51
N PRO A 57 14.16 22.32 8.71
CA PRO A 57 15.23 23.15 9.24
C PRO A 57 16.41 22.24 9.61
N ILE A 58 17.48 22.28 8.82
CA ILE A 58 18.76 21.69 9.20
C ILE A 58 19.37 22.60 10.26
N THR A 59 19.13 22.29 11.54
CA THR A 59 19.81 22.93 12.67
C THR A 59 21.17 22.27 12.86
N ALA A 60 22.13 22.61 11.99
CA ALA A 60 23.53 22.32 12.26
C ALA A 60 23.96 23.13 13.49
N THR A 61 23.95 22.50 14.65
CA THR A 61 24.43 23.11 15.89
C THR A 61 25.94 22.94 15.89
N ALA A 62 26.71 24.03 15.72
CA ALA A 62 28.18 24.03 15.67
C ALA A 62 28.89 23.38 16.88
N LYS A 63 28.13 22.99 17.91
CA LYS A 63 28.63 22.28 19.09
C LYS A 63 29.07 20.84 18.80
N ASP A 64 28.55 20.22 17.73
CA ASP A 64 28.87 18.83 17.35
C ASP A 64 30.00 18.72 16.32
N ASP A 65 30.56 19.86 15.88
CA ASP A 65 31.75 19.89 15.02
C ASP A 65 32.97 19.44 15.83
N LYS A 66 33.29 18.15 15.76
CA LYS A 66 34.58 17.64 16.23
C LYS A 66 35.66 18.06 15.26
N THR A 67 36.44 19.07 15.65
CA THR A 67 37.71 19.37 14.99
C THR A 67 38.70 18.24 15.30
N ILE A 68 39.01 17.41 14.30
CA ILE A 68 40.08 16.41 14.41
C ILE A 68 41.38 17.14 14.05
N THR A 69 42.33 17.16 14.98
CA THR A 69 43.70 17.69 14.78
C THR A 69 44.66 16.54 14.55
#